data_AF-A0A3D2P7E3-F1
#
_entry.id   AF-A0A3D2P7E3-F1
#
_cell.length_a   1.000
_cell.length_b   1.000
_cell.length_c   1.000
_cell.angle_alpha   90.00
_cell.angle_beta   90.00
_cell.angle_gamma   90.00
#
_symmetry.space_group_name_H-M   'P 1'
#
loop_
_entity.id
_entity.type
_entity.pdbx_description
1 polymer ?
#
loop_
_entity_poly.entity_id
_entity_poly.type
_entity_poly.pdbx_seq_one_letter_code
_entity_poly.pdbx_strand_id
1 'polypeptide(L)'
;MPRKEKKFILWLFLILLGGVIFFSLRRIFLLPVDYTLLSRKIEQTVDQYLTQQGIKKEDILLLARREKKIGREIIPEITKEIKLPSKTSLTEYKNKILPILKKTGVKIYRAEIKEDKFHLEIGYRKNILFHFVFILKPRVRIAVVIDDLGYNRKQLDAFIQLNIPLTFAILPGEVYSQSLAKELYSQNKEIILHLPLEPKSRKENPGKHALWIRMSNNEIIEKFDKNLSIVPGVVGVNNHMGSKFTEDEKKMYILLNEMKRKNLYFFDSYTSKKTKGEEIAKKIN
;
A
#
# COMPACT_ATOMS: atom_id res chain seq x y z
N MET A 1 -35.25 -1.54 76.86
CA MET A 1 -35.56 -1.11 75.47
C MET A 1 -36.31 -2.22 74.73
N PRO A 2 -37.58 -2.00 74.36
CA PRO A 2 -38.36 -2.95 73.56
C PRO A 2 -37.69 -3.27 72.22
N ARG A 3 -37.81 -4.52 71.77
CA ARG A 3 -37.16 -5.10 70.58
C ARG A 3 -37.37 -4.31 69.28
N LYS A 4 -38.45 -3.49 69.21
CA LYS A 4 -38.77 -2.60 68.08
C LYS A 4 -37.86 -1.36 68.02
N GLU A 5 -37.50 -0.77 69.16
CA GLU A 5 -36.63 0.42 69.20
C GLU A 5 -35.20 0.11 68.74
N LYS A 6 -34.66 -1.06 69.13
CA LYS A 6 -33.32 -1.49 68.69
C LYS A 6 -33.25 -1.70 67.17
N LYS A 7 -34.32 -2.19 66.53
CA LYS A 7 -34.39 -2.35 65.07
C LYS A 7 -34.47 -1.00 64.35
N PHE A 8 -35.20 -0.04 64.91
CA PHE A 8 -35.30 1.31 64.36
C PHE A 8 -33.96 2.06 64.41
N ILE A 9 -33.26 2.00 65.55
CA ILE A 9 -31.92 2.61 65.72
C ILE A 9 -30.90 2.00 64.76
N LEU A 10 -30.93 0.67 64.57
CA LEU A 10 -30.05 -0.01 63.60
C LEU A 10 -30.32 0.43 62.15
N TRP A 11 -31.59 0.61 61.77
CA TRP A 11 -31.97 1.12 60.45
C TRP A 11 -31.51 2.56 60.23
N LEU A 12 -31.66 3.42 61.24
CA LEU A 12 -31.20 4.81 61.18
C LEU A 12 -29.68 4.88 61.02
N PHE A 13 -28.94 4.02 61.72
CA PHE A 13 -27.48 3.93 61.62
C PHE A 13 -27.03 3.44 60.24
N LEU A 14 -27.72 2.46 59.65
CA LEU A 14 -27.41 1.98 58.30
C LEU A 14 -27.68 3.04 57.22
N ILE A 15 -28.74 3.84 57.35
CA ILE A 15 -29.02 4.97 56.44
C ILE A 15 -27.93 6.04 56.57
N LEU A 16 -27.55 6.41 57.80
CA LEU A 16 -26.48 7.38 58.04
C LEU A 16 -25.14 6.88 57.51
N LEU A 17 -24.79 5.62 57.76
CA LEU A 17 -23.57 4.99 57.24
C LEU A 17 -23.58 4.95 55.71
N GLY A 18 -24.72 4.56 55.11
CA GLY A 18 -24.91 4.59 53.65
C GLY A 18 -24.78 5.99 53.06
N GLY A 19 -25.31 7.02 53.74
CA GLY A 19 -25.18 8.42 53.35
C GLY A 19 -23.73 8.93 53.42
N VAL A 20 -23.00 8.60 54.49
CA VAL A 20 -21.58 8.96 54.65
C VAL A 20 -20.72 8.24 53.62
N ILE A 21 -20.96 6.96 53.36
CA ILE A 21 -20.28 6.19 52.31
C ILE A 21 -20.60 6.78 50.93
N PHE A 22 -21.86 7.08 50.64
CA PHE A 22 -22.28 7.70 49.38
C PHE A 22 -21.63 9.07 49.17
N PHE A 23 -21.60 9.92 50.20
CA PHE A 23 -21.00 11.25 50.11
C PHE A 23 -19.47 11.18 49.99
N SER A 24 -18.83 10.24 50.69
CA SER A 24 -17.38 10.00 50.62
C SER A 24 -16.97 9.43 49.26
N LEU A 25 -17.71 8.45 48.73
CA LEU A 25 -17.51 7.90 47.40
C LEU A 25 -17.75 8.97 46.33
N ARG A 26 -18.81 9.78 46.47
CA ARG A 26 -19.08 10.92 45.59
C ARG A 26 -17.93 11.93 45.60
N ARG A 27 -17.32 12.19 46.76
CA ARG A 27 -16.16 13.08 46.90
C ARG A 27 -14.91 12.52 46.20
N ILE A 28 -14.67 11.21 46.26
CA ILE A 28 -13.60 10.53 45.51
C ILE A 28 -13.79 10.68 43.98
N PHE A 29 -15.03 10.56 43.49
CA PHE A 29 -15.37 10.79 42.08
C PHE A 29 -15.34 12.28 41.66
N LEU A 30 -15.33 13.22 42.61
CA LEU A 30 -15.35 14.68 42.39
C LEU A 30 -13.98 15.35 42.57
N LEU A 31 -12.91 14.61 42.88
CA LEU A 31 -11.57 15.20 42.91
C LEU A 31 -11.25 15.81 41.52
N PRO A 32 -10.76 17.06 41.49
CA PRO A 32 -10.39 17.74 40.24
C PRO A 32 -9.25 16.97 39.58
N VAL A 33 -9.37 16.80 38.27
CA VAL A 33 -8.34 16.10 37.48
C VAL A 33 -7.47 17.16 36.81
N ASP A 34 -6.15 17.05 36.97
CA ASP A 34 -5.22 17.83 36.17
C ASP A 34 -5.09 17.20 34.78
N TYR A 35 -5.99 17.60 33.86
CA TYR A 35 -5.97 17.10 32.49
C TYR A 35 -4.75 17.58 31.71
N THR A 36 -4.12 18.69 32.10
CA THR A 36 -2.89 19.18 31.47
C THR A 36 -1.74 18.23 31.75
N LEU A 37 -1.56 17.82 33.01
CA LEU A 37 -0.54 16.86 33.40
C LEU A 37 -0.79 15.47 32.78
N LEU A 38 -2.05 15.02 32.79
CA LEU A 38 -2.43 13.75 32.17
C LEU A 38 -2.14 13.75 30.66
N SER A 39 -2.54 14.81 29.95
CA SER A 39 -2.27 14.92 28.50
C SER A 39 -0.79 14.94 28.19
N ARG A 40 0.03 15.63 28.99
CA ARG A 40 1.50 15.60 28.83
C ARG A 40 2.07 14.19 28.99
N LYS A 41 1.58 13.42 29.96
CA LYS A 41 2.01 12.02 30.17
C LYS A 41 1.62 11.13 28.98
N ILE A 42 0.42 11.32 28.43
CA ILE A 42 -0.06 10.61 27.25
C ILE A 42 0.81 10.94 26.03
N GLU A 43 1.07 12.23 25.78
CA GLU A 43 1.93 12.66 24.67
C GLU A 43 3.32 12.05 24.77
N GLN A 44 3.96 12.13 25.93
CA GLN A 44 5.27 11.52 26.14
C GLN A 44 5.26 10.02 25.87
N THR A 45 4.22 9.30 26.32
CA THR A 45 4.07 7.86 26.08
C THR A 45 3.91 7.54 24.60
N VAL A 46 3.08 8.31 23.90
CA VAL A 46 2.85 8.14 22.46
C VAL A 46 4.10 8.49 21.67
N ASP A 47 4.72 9.64 21.91
CA ASP A 47 5.87 10.12 21.17
C ASP A 47 7.08 9.18 21.36
N GLN A 48 7.26 8.61 22.55
CA GLN A 48 8.24 7.54 22.79
C GLN A 48 7.95 6.30 21.95
N TYR A 49 6.70 5.83 21.92
CA TYR A 49 6.31 4.69 21.11
C TYR A 49 6.50 4.95 19.61
N LEU A 50 6.11 6.14 19.11
CA LEU A 50 6.32 6.55 17.73
C LEU A 50 7.80 6.50 17.35
N THR A 51 8.66 7.05 18.21
CA THR A 51 10.11 7.05 18.01
C THR A 51 10.67 5.62 17.93
N GLN A 52 10.20 4.70 18.81
CA GLN A 52 10.59 3.29 18.76
C GLN A 52 10.15 2.58 17.48
N GLN A 53 9.05 3.03 16.85
CA GLN A 53 8.60 2.52 15.56
C GLN A 53 9.30 3.20 14.37
N GLY A 54 10.30 4.05 14.62
CA GLY A 54 11.04 4.78 13.58
C GLY A 54 10.25 5.91 12.92
N ILE A 55 9.14 6.34 13.54
CA ILE A 55 8.30 7.44 13.05
C ILE A 55 8.95 8.76 13.49
N LYS A 56 9.20 9.65 12.53
CA LYS A 56 9.89 10.92 12.77
C LYS A 56 8.89 12.07 12.88
N LYS A 57 9.37 13.24 13.35
CA LYS A 57 8.55 14.45 13.45
C LYS A 57 7.94 14.87 12.11
N GLU A 58 8.65 14.65 11.00
CA GLU A 58 8.19 14.90 9.63
C GLU A 58 7.03 13.99 9.19
N ASP A 59 6.81 12.87 9.86
CA ASP A 59 5.66 11.99 9.60
C ASP A 59 4.40 12.45 10.35
N ILE A 60 4.48 13.46 11.23
CA ILE A 60 3.31 14.10 11.86
C ILE A 60 2.77 15.16 10.91
N LEU A 61 1.65 14.84 10.24
CA LEU A 61 1.04 15.68 9.20
C LEU A 61 0.23 16.83 9.79
N LEU A 62 -0.40 16.58 10.95
CA LEU A 62 -1.20 17.55 11.65
C LEU A 62 -0.98 17.41 13.16
N LEU A 63 -0.83 18.56 13.83
CA LEU A 63 -0.90 18.69 15.27
C LEU A 63 -1.79 19.90 15.57
N ALA A 64 -3.03 19.64 15.98
CA ALA A 64 -3.96 20.69 16.41
C ALA A 64 -4.26 20.54 17.89
N ARG A 65 -4.31 21.65 18.62
CA ARG A 65 -4.66 21.68 20.04
C ARG A 65 -5.76 22.69 20.28
N ARG A 66 -6.79 22.25 21.00
CA ARG A 66 -7.90 23.07 21.49
C ARG A 66 -8.02 22.89 22.98
N GLU A 67 -8.57 23.88 23.66
CA GLU A 67 -8.80 23.79 25.10
C GLU A 67 -10.25 24.14 25.40
N LYS A 68 -10.90 23.28 26.19
CA LYS A 68 -12.26 23.46 26.65
C LYS A 68 -12.26 23.77 28.13
N LYS A 69 -12.84 24.89 28.53
CA LYS A 69 -13.02 25.25 29.94
C LYS A 69 -14.37 24.72 30.44
N ILE A 70 -14.36 23.86 31.46
CA ILE A 70 -15.58 23.34 32.10
C ILE A 70 -15.49 23.65 33.59
N GLY A 71 -16.24 24.66 34.05
CA GLY A 71 -16.11 25.16 35.41
C GLY A 71 -14.70 25.71 35.67
N ARG A 72 -13.95 25.06 36.57
CA ARG A 72 -12.55 25.40 36.89
C ARG A 72 -11.52 24.52 36.16
N GLU A 73 -11.96 23.49 35.43
CA GLU A 73 -11.07 22.56 34.72
C GLU A 73 -10.78 23.07 33.30
N ILE A 74 -9.54 22.91 32.85
CA ILE A 74 -9.10 23.15 31.46
C ILE A 74 -8.82 21.78 30.85
N ILE A 75 -9.51 21.45 29.77
CA ILE A 75 -9.44 20.16 29.11
C ILE A 75 -8.81 20.35 27.74
N PRO A 76 -7.56 19.91 27.53
CA PRO A 76 -6.94 19.92 26.22
C PRO A 76 -7.52 18.80 25.34
N GLU A 77 -7.85 19.14 24.11
CA GLU A 77 -8.27 18.24 23.03
C GLU A 77 -7.25 18.36 21.89
N ILE A 78 -6.54 17.29 21.63
CA ILE A 78 -5.37 17.28 20.73
C ILE A 78 -5.63 16.31 19.57
N THR A 79 -5.52 16.80 18.34
CA THR A 79 -5.59 15.97 17.14
C THR A 79 -4.18 15.78 16.57
N LYS A 80 -3.76 14.53 16.42
CA LYS A 80 -2.51 14.17 15.73
C LYS A 80 -2.79 13.25 14.55
N GLU A 81 -2.42 13.69 13.35
CA GLU A 81 -2.39 12.83 12.16
C GLU A 81 -0.96 12.39 11.90
N ILE A 82 -0.75 11.07 11.80
CA ILE A 82 0.58 10.47 11.81
C ILE A 82 0.69 9.49 10.64
N LYS A 83 1.70 9.67 9.80
CA LYS A 83 1.97 8.83 8.64
C LYS A 83 2.77 7.60 9.07
N LEU A 84 2.24 6.41 8.84
CA LEU A 84 2.90 5.14 9.16
C LEU A 84 3.64 4.57 7.94
N PRO A 85 4.79 3.90 8.13
CA PRO A 85 5.47 3.19 7.04
C PRO A 85 4.55 2.25 6.27
N SER A 86 4.68 2.16 4.94
CA SER A 86 3.80 1.35 4.07
C SER A 86 3.84 -0.16 4.33
N LYS A 87 4.84 -0.62 5.09
CA LYS A 87 5.02 -2.00 5.50
C LYS A 87 4.23 -2.35 6.76
N THR A 88 3.77 -1.35 7.52
CA THR A 88 3.09 -1.53 8.80
C THR A 88 1.74 -2.22 8.64
N SER A 89 1.48 -3.25 9.45
CA SER A 89 0.13 -3.81 9.62
C SER A 89 -0.64 -2.95 10.62
N LEU A 90 -1.72 -2.30 10.19
CA LEU A 90 -2.55 -1.46 11.08
C LEU A 90 -3.14 -2.25 12.24
N THR A 91 -3.52 -3.51 12.00
CA THR A 91 -4.03 -4.42 13.03
C THR A 91 -2.98 -4.74 14.09
N GLU A 92 -1.76 -5.05 13.66
CA GLU A 92 -0.65 -5.31 14.58
C GLU A 92 -0.27 -4.06 15.36
N TYR A 93 -0.21 -2.91 14.67
CA TYR A 93 0.08 -1.61 15.28
C TYR A 93 -0.96 -1.25 16.35
N LYS A 94 -2.26 -1.42 16.05
CA LYS A 94 -3.37 -1.26 17.00
C LYS A 94 -3.18 -2.17 18.22
N ASN A 95 -2.89 -3.45 18.01
CA ASN A 95 -2.74 -4.42 19.10
C ASN A 95 -1.56 -4.10 20.03
N LYS A 96 -0.50 -3.46 19.52
CA LYS A 96 0.67 -3.03 20.31
C LYS A 96 0.46 -1.73 21.07
N ILE A 97 -0.16 -0.72 20.44
CA ILE A 97 -0.29 0.62 21.06
C ILE A 97 -1.39 0.68 22.14
N LEU A 98 -2.50 -0.06 21.96
CA LEU A 98 -3.62 0.00 22.89
C LEU A 98 -3.25 -0.43 24.33
N PRO A 99 -2.50 -1.52 24.57
CA PRO A 99 -2.04 -1.88 25.92
C PRO A 99 -1.14 -0.83 26.56
N ILE A 100 -0.25 -0.19 25.78
CA ILE A 100 0.65 0.86 26.26
C ILE A 100 -0.17 2.06 26.75
N LEU A 101 -1.17 2.47 25.97
CA LEU A 101 -2.05 3.57 26.35
C LEU A 101 -2.88 3.24 27.59
N LYS A 102 -3.44 2.03 27.69
CA LYS A 102 -4.20 1.60 28.89
C LYS A 102 -3.40 1.74 30.19
N LYS A 103 -2.07 1.51 30.17
CA LYS A 103 -1.18 1.70 31.34
C LYS A 103 -1.11 3.16 31.83
N THR A 104 -1.50 4.13 31.01
CA THR A 104 -1.54 5.55 31.42
C THR A 104 -2.80 5.91 32.21
N GLY A 105 -3.80 5.01 32.30
CA GLY A 105 -5.06 5.22 33.01
C GLY A 105 -6.17 5.84 32.14
N VAL A 106 -5.92 6.00 30.83
CA VAL A 106 -6.92 6.51 29.88
C VAL A 106 -7.96 5.47 29.50
N LYS A 107 -9.16 5.95 29.19
CA LYS A 107 -10.21 5.20 28.51
C LYS A 107 -10.04 5.34 27.00
N ILE A 108 -10.22 4.23 26.28
CA ILE A 108 -10.33 4.21 24.82
C ILE A 108 -11.81 4.35 24.46
N TYR A 109 -12.17 5.42 23.76
CA TYR A 109 -13.54 5.67 23.28
C TYR A 109 -13.75 5.12 21.87
N ARG A 110 -12.72 5.16 21.03
CA ARG A 110 -12.76 4.67 19.66
C ARG A 110 -11.42 4.04 19.30
N ALA A 111 -11.43 2.91 18.59
CA ALA A 111 -10.23 2.28 18.05
C ALA A 111 -10.61 1.46 16.81
N GLU A 112 -10.73 2.11 15.66
CA GLU A 112 -11.28 1.55 14.42
C GLU A 112 -10.29 1.67 13.27
N ILE A 113 -10.18 0.62 12.47
CA ILE A 113 -9.43 0.65 11.23
C ILE A 113 -10.44 0.77 10.08
N LYS A 114 -10.26 1.76 9.22
CA LYS A 114 -11.03 1.95 7.99
C LYS A 114 -10.05 2.18 6.86
N GLU A 115 -10.07 1.29 5.86
CA GLU A 115 -9.16 1.34 4.71
C GLU A 115 -7.68 1.40 5.15
N ASP A 116 -7.00 2.49 4.84
CA ASP A 116 -5.61 2.77 5.15
C ASP A 116 -5.42 3.59 6.44
N LYS A 117 -6.48 3.80 7.23
CA LYS A 117 -6.47 4.63 8.43
C LYS A 117 -6.83 3.86 9.68
N PHE A 118 -6.12 4.14 10.76
CA PHE A 118 -6.47 3.73 12.11
C PHE A 118 -6.86 4.96 12.94
N HIS A 119 -8.13 5.04 13.30
CA HIS A 119 -8.71 6.10 14.13
C HIS A 119 -8.73 5.67 15.60
N LEU A 120 -8.15 6.48 16.47
CA LEU A 120 -8.05 6.21 17.89
C LEU A 120 -8.42 7.45 18.70
N GLU A 121 -9.44 7.32 19.54
CA GLU A 121 -9.88 8.37 20.46
C GLU A 121 -9.69 7.90 21.89
N ILE A 122 -8.94 8.67 22.67
CA ILE A 122 -8.64 8.37 24.07
C ILE A 122 -8.89 9.58 24.96
N GLY A 123 -9.17 9.33 26.22
CA GLY A 123 -9.34 10.38 27.20
C GLY A 123 -9.60 9.84 28.60
N TYR A 124 -10.27 10.63 29.44
CA TYR A 124 -10.50 10.28 30.83
C TYR A 124 -11.90 10.68 31.28
N ARG A 125 -12.53 9.81 32.09
CA ARG A 125 -13.94 9.91 32.51
C ARG A 125 -14.92 10.01 31.33
N LYS A 126 -15.39 11.21 31.00
CA LYS A 126 -16.31 11.50 29.90
C LYS A 126 -15.71 12.43 28.84
N ASN A 127 -14.45 12.81 29.00
CA ASN A 127 -13.79 13.80 28.16
C ASN A 127 -12.77 13.12 27.26
N ILE A 128 -12.89 13.35 25.94
CA ILE A 128 -11.88 12.97 24.97
C ILE A 128 -10.74 13.98 25.08
N LEU A 129 -9.51 13.49 25.09
CA LEU A 129 -8.29 14.31 25.16
C LEU A 129 -7.48 14.23 23.86
N PHE A 130 -7.54 13.10 23.16
CA PHE A 130 -6.80 12.92 21.91
C PHE A 130 -7.63 12.24 20.83
N HIS A 131 -7.48 12.77 19.62
CA HIS A 131 -7.89 12.15 18.37
C HIS A 131 -6.62 11.83 17.56
N PHE A 132 -6.23 10.55 17.52
CA PHE A 132 -5.15 10.08 16.67
C PHE A 132 -5.71 9.50 15.38
N VAL A 133 -5.11 9.89 14.26
CA VAL A 133 -5.34 9.25 12.96
C VAL A 133 -4.01 8.78 12.43
N PHE A 134 -3.81 7.46 12.41
CA PHE A 134 -2.62 6.86 11.82
C PHE A 134 -2.92 6.47 10.38
N ILE A 135 -2.16 6.99 9.41
CA ILE A 135 -2.42 6.84 7.97
C ILE A 135 -1.30 6.01 7.36
N LEU A 136 -1.62 4.85 6.79
CA LEU A 136 -0.65 3.98 6.14
C LEU A 136 -0.17 4.62 4.82
N LYS A 137 1.15 4.75 4.62
CA LYS A 137 1.67 5.19 3.30
C LYS A 137 1.20 4.18 2.23
N PRO A 138 0.61 4.62 1.10
CA PRO A 138 0.30 3.71 0.01
C PRO A 138 1.57 3.01 -0.45
N ARG A 139 1.48 1.69 -0.69
CA ARG A 139 2.60 0.93 -1.25
C ARG A 139 2.76 1.32 -2.73
N VAL A 140 3.70 2.21 -3.01
CA VAL A 140 4.14 2.45 -4.39
C VAL A 140 4.93 1.22 -4.83
N ARG A 141 4.46 0.55 -5.88
CA ARG A 141 5.18 -0.52 -6.56
C ARG A 141 5.77 0.05 -7.83
N ILE A 142 7.03 -0.28 -8.10
CA ILE A 142 7.74 0.10 -9.32
C ILE A 142 8.16 -1.21 -9.98
N ALA A 143 7.86 -1.35 -11.26
CA ALA A 143 8.42 -2.39 -12.13
C ALA A 143 9.42 -1.71 -13.07
N VAL A 144 10.56 -2.36 -13.31
CA VAL A 144 11.60 -1.86 -14.20
C VAL A 144 11.84 -2.92 -15.27
N VAL A 145 11.64 -2.54 -16.52
CA VAL A 145 11.88 -3.38 -17.69
C VAL A 145 13.13 -2.87 -18.40
N ILE A 146 14.04 -3.78 -18.75
CA ILE A 146 15.21 -3.48 -19.56
C ILE A 146 14.95 -3.98 -20.99
N ASP A 147 14.87 -3.06 -21.94
CA ASP A 147 14.57 -3.33 -23.35
C ASP A 147 15.83 -3.58 -24.19
N ASP A 148 15.62 -4.02 -25.43
CA ASP A 148 16.65 -4.21 -26.46
C ASP A 148 17.78 -5.20 -26.12
N LEU A 149 17.50 -6.20 -25.28
CA LEU A 149 18.43 -7.31 -25.08
C LEU A 149 18.50 -8.20 -26.33
N GLY A 150 19.68 -8.76 -26.58
CA GLY A 150 19.93 -9.74 -27.64
C GLY A 150 21.12 -9.39 -28.54
N TYR A 151 21.46 -8.11 -28.69
CA TYR A 151 22.58 -7.68 -29.54
C TYR A 151 23.95 -7.96 -28.93
N ASN A 152 24.11 -7.73 -27.63
CA ASN A 152 25.38 -7.92 -26.92
C ASN A 152 25.17 -8.37 -25.47
N ARG A 153 26.24 -8.86 -24.85
CA ARG A 153 26.26 -9.31 -23.45
C ARG A 153 26.79 -8.27 -22.46
N LYS A 154 27.51 -7.24 -22.93
CA LYS A 154 28.35 -6.38 -22.07
C LYS A 154 27.57 -5.69 -20.95
N GLN A 155 26.30 -5.37 -21.19
CA GLN A 155 25.47 -4.63 -20.23
C GLN A 155 24.66 -5.56 -19.31
N LEU A 156 24.47 -6.83 -19.69
CA LEU A 156 23.65 -7.76 -18.93
C LEU A 156 24.23 -8.02 -17.54
N ASP A 157 25.53 -8.26 -17.46
CA ASP A 157 26.21 -8.57 -16.20
C ASP A 157 26.03 -7.44 -15.18
N ALA A 158 26.11 -6.18 -15.64
CA ALA A 158 25.89 -5.01 -14.79
C ALA A 158 24.46 -4.97 -14.23
N PHE A 159 23.44 -5.27 -15.04
CA PHE A 159 22.05 -5.31 -14.56
C PHE A 159 21.78 -6.46 -13.59
N ILE A 160 22.36 -7.64 -13.85
CA ILE A 160 22.21 -8.79 -12.94
C ILE A 160 22.87 -8.49 -11.58
N GLN A 161 24.03 -7.82 -11.58
CA GLN A 161 24.77 -7.47 -10.36
C GLN A 161 24.06 -6.44 -9.47
N LEU A 162 23.08 -5.69 -9.97
CA LEU A 162 22.30 -4.76 -9.15
C LEU A 162 21.50 -5.46 -8.03
N ASN A 163 21.25 -6.77 -8.17
CA ASN A 163 20.52 -7.58 -7.20
C ASN A 163 19.14 -7.00 -6.80
N ILE A 164 18.45 -6.40 -7.77
CA ILE A 164 17.07 -5.94 -7.64
C ILE A 164 16.16 -6.71 -8.62
N PRO A 165 14.84 -6.80 -8.36
CA PRO A 165 13.91 -7.39 -9.31
C PRO A 165 13.85 -6.55 -10.60
N LEU A 166 14.21 -7.16 -11.73
CA LEU A 166 14.14 -6.58 -13.06
C LEU A 166 13.42 -7.57 -13.99
N THR A 167 12.68 -7.02 -14.94
CA THR A 167 12.13 -7.77 -16.09
C THR A 167 12.98 -7.48 -17.32
N PHE A 168 13.30 -8.51 -18.10
CA PHE A 168 14.18 -8.38 -19.27
C PHE A 168 13.39 -8.62 -20.56
N ALA A 169 13.34 -7.62 -21.43
CA ALA A 169 12.71 -7.73 -22.73
C ALA A 169 13.75 -8.08 -23.81
N ILE A 170 13.61 -9.26 -24.41
CA ILE A 170 14.60 -9.81 -25.35
C ILE A 170 14.05 -9.77 -26.78
N LEU A 171 14.80 -9.14 -27.68
CA LEU A 171 14.51 -9.15 -29.11
C LEU A 171 14.68 -10.56 -29.68
N PRO A 172 13.76 -11.06 -30.53
CA PRO A 172 13.94 -12.34 -31.20
C PRO A 172 14.96 -12.25 -32.34
N GLY A 173 15.85 -13.24 -32.42
CA GLY A 173 16.69 -13.49 -33.59
C GLY A 173 17.96 -12.65 -33.72
N GLU A 174 18.33 -11.98 -32.63
CA GLU A 174 19.66 -11.39 -32.44
C GLU A 174 20.68 -12.43 -31.96
N VAL A 175 21.96 -12.10 -32.07
CA VAL A 175 23.08 -13.03 -31.85
C VAL A 175 23.00 -13.76 -30.50
N TYR A 176 22.56 -13.07 -29.45
CA TYR A 176 22.52 -13.61 -28.10
C TYR A 176 21.12 -13.97 -27.59
N SER A 177 20.04 -13.70 -28.34
CA SER A 177 18.65 -13.80 -27.85
C SER A 177 18.35 -15.10 -27.11
N GLN A 178 18.65 -16.24 -27.74
CA GLN A 178 18.34 -17.56 -27.17
C GLN A 178 19.23 -17.90 -25.98
N SER A 179 20.52 -17.53 -26.05
CA SER A 179 21.47 -17.78 -24.96
C SER A 179 21.11 -16.97 -23.70
N LEU A 180 20.75 -15.69 -23.86
CA LEU A 180 20.33 -14.83 -22.76
C LEU A 180 19.01 -15.29 -22.16
N ALA A 181 18.04 -15.68 -23.00
CA ALA A 181 16.76 -16.18 -22.51
C ALA A 181 16.93 -17.40 -21.59
N LYS A 182 17.74 -18.38 -22.02
CA LYS A 182 18.03 -19.59 -21.21
C LYS A 182 18.73 -19.26 -19.91
N GLU A 183 19.73 -18.39 -19.95
CA GLU A 183 20.49 -17.96 -18.78
C GLU A 183 19.60 -17.23 -17.77
N LEU A 184 18.87 -16.19 -18.20
CA LEU A 184 17.97 -15.42 -17.35
C LEU A 184 16.86 -16.30 -16.75
N TYR A 185 16.34 -17.26 -17.53
CA TYR A 185 15.33 -18.19 -17.07
C TYR A 185 15.88 -19.10 -15.97
N SER A 186 17.11 -19.63 -16.14
CA SER A 186 17.78 -20.45 -15.12
C SER A 186 18.07 -19.70 -13.83
N GLN A 187 18.16 -18.37 -13.89
CA GLN A 187 18.37 -17.49 -12.74
C GLN A 187 17.05 -16.98 -12.13
N ASN A 188 15.90 -17.54 -12.53
CA ASN A 188 14.56 -17.12 -12.11
C ASN A 188 14.30 -15.62 -12.33
N LYS A 189 14.86 -15.04 -13.41
CA LYS A 189 14.55 -13.68 -13.83
C LYS A 189 13.28 -13.67 -14.68
N GLU A 190 12.49 -12.61 -14.57
CA GLU A 190 11.31 -12.44 -15.43
C GLU A 190 11.74 -12.01 -16.83
N ILE A 191 11.21 -12.68 -17.86
CA ILE A 191 11.55 -12.43 -19.25
C ILE A 191 10.26 -12.15 -20.02
N ILE A 192 10.32 -11.16 -20.90
CA ILE A 192 9.27 -10.89 -21.89
C ILE A 192 9.87 -10.86 -23.29
N LEU A 193 9.04 -11.18 -24.29
CA LEU A 193 9.45 -11.02 -25.69
C LEU A 193 9.41 -9.53 -26.05
N HIS A 194 10.52 -8.95 -26.46
CA HIS A 194 10.54 -7.62 -27.07
C HIS A 194 10.23 -7.77 -28.56
N LEU A 195 8.93 -7.83 -28.89
CA LEU A 195 8.42 -8.16 -30.20
C LEU A 195 8.59 -6.97 -31.17
N PRO A 196 9.34 -7.10 -32.26
CA PRO A 196 9.46 -6.02 -33.22
C PRO A 196 8.18 -5.86 -34.04
N LEU A 197 7.71 -4.62 -34.13
CA LEU A 197 6.47 -4.25 -34.79
C LEU A 197 6.70 -3.08 -35.75
N GLU A 198 5.90 -3.03 -36.82
CA GLU A 198 6.04 -2.01 -37.86
C GLU A 198 5.93 -0.56 -37.31
N PRO A 199 6.93 0.29 -37.54
CA PRO A 199 6.87 1.71 -37.24
C PRO A 199 6.15 2.51 -38.33
N LYS A 200 5.75 3.75 -38.01
CA LYS A 200 5.25 4.71 -39.01
C LYS A 200 6.34 5.21 -39.93
N SER A 201 7.52 5.48 -39.38
CA SER A 201 8.64 6.01 -40.14
C SER A 201 9.26 4.93 -41.00
N ARG A 202 9.35 5.16 -42.31
CA ARG A 202 10.05 4.26 -43.24
C ARG A 202 11.58 4.26 -43.05
N LYS A 203 12.12 5.22 -42.27
CA LYS A 203 13.55 5.30 -41.95
C LYS A 203 13.93 4.38 -40.78
N GLU A 204 12.96 3.95 -39.99
CA GLU A 204 13.16 3.04 -38.87
C GLU A 204 13.15 1.59 -39.36
N ASN A 205 14.06 0.77 -38.84
CA ASN A 205 14.15 -0.64 -39.17
C ASN A 205 13.86 -1.47 -37.91
N PRO A 206 12.67 -2.09 -37.79
CA PRO A 206 12.34 -2.96 -36.65
C PRO A 206 13.01 -4.34 -36.75
N GLY A 207 13.83 -4.60 -37.77
CA GLY A 207 14.54 -5.86 -37.95
C GLY A 207 13.72 -6.94 -38.66
N LYS A 208 14.40 -8.04 -38.99
CA LYS A 208 13.85 -9.13 -39.83
C LYS A 208 12.69 -9.89 -39.18
N HIS A 209 12.60 -9.85 -37.84
CA HIS A 209 11.57 -10.53 -37.05
C HIS A 209 10.29 -9.71 -36.85
N ALA A 210 10.20 -8.52 -37.47
CA ALA A 210 9.07 -7.65 -37.27
C ALA A 210 7.74 -8.17 -37.84
N LEU A 211 6.64 -7.89 -37.13
CA LEU A 211 5.29 -8.05 -37.65
C LEU A 211 4.87 -6.78 -38.39
N TRP A 212 4.24 -6.96 -39.55
CA TRP A 212 3.86 -5.88 -40.45
C TRP A 212 2.35 -5.86 -40.64
N ILE A 213 1.75 -4.68 -40.78
CA ILE A 213 0.30 -4.54 -40.96
C ILE A 213 -0.19 -5.18 -42.27
N ARG A 214 0.71 -5.31 -43.26
CA ARG A 214 0.43 -5.96 -44.55
C ARG A 214 0.36 -7.49 -44.48
N MET A 215 0.83 -8.09 -43.38
CA MET A 215 0.74 -9.54 -43.19
C MET A 215 -0.72 -9.97 -43.03
N SER A 216 -1.06 -11.13 -43.55
CA SER A 216 -2.29 -11.83 -43.23
C SER A 216 -2.34 -12.21 -41.74
N ASN A 217 -3.52 -12.58 -41.25
CA ASN A 217 -3.68 -12.95 -39.85
C ASN A 217 -2.87 -14.21 -39.50
N ASN A 218 -2.80 -15.18 -40.42
CA ASN A 218 -2.02 -16.40 -40.23
C ASN A 218 -0.52 -16.10 -40.20
N GLU A 219 -0.01 -15.25 -41.12
CA GLU A 219 1.41 -14.85 -41.11
C GLU A 219 1.81 -14.13 -39.81
N ILE A 220 0.90 -13.33 -39.23
CA ILE A 220 1.12 -12.68 -37.92
C ILE A 220 1.28 -13.74 -36.82
N ILE A 221 0.37 -14.70 -36.75
CA ILE A 221 0.37 -15.77 -35.75
C ILE A 221 1.61 -16.65 -35.90
N GLU A 222 1.90 -17.14 -37.11
CA GLU A 222 3.05 -17.99 -37.40
C GLU A 222 4.37 -17.30 -37.05
N LYS A 223 4.50 -16.01 -37.41
CA LYS A 223 5.72 -15.25 -37.13
C LYS A 223 5.84 -14.93 -35.64
N PHE A 224 4.73 -14.64 -34.96
CA PHE A 224 4.70 -14.46 -33.51
C PHE A 224 5.13 -15.74 -32.79
N ASP A 225 4.59 -16.90 -33.17
CA ASP A 225 4.96 -18.21 -32.61
C ASP A 225 6.43 -18.54 -32.82
N LYS A 226 6.95 -18.26 -34.01
CA LYS A 226 8.37 -18.40 -34.30
C LYS A 226 9.21 -17.51 -33.38
N ASN A 227 8.82 -16.24 -33.18
CA ASN A 227 9.53 -15.32 -32.30
C ASN A 227 9.50 -15.80 -30.83
N LEU A 228 8.38 -16.33 -30.35
CA LEU A 228 8.28 -16.94 -29.02
C LEU A 228 9.22 -18.15 -28.88
N SER A 229 9.30 -19.02 -29.89
CA SER A 229 10.17 -20.19 -29.86
C SER A 229 11.67 -19.84 -29.74
N ILE A 230 12.06 -18.66 -30.25
CA ILE A 230 13.45 -18.18 -30.20
C ILE A 230 13.80 -17.67 -28.79
N VAL A 231 12.81 -17.16 -28.05
CA VAL A 231 12.97 -16.59 -26.70
C VAL A 231 12.12 -17.41 -25.71
N PRO A 232 12.59 -18.61 -25.32
CA PRO A 232 11.83 -19.48 -24.43
C PRO A 232 11.68 -18.88 -23.02
N GLY A 233 10.61 -19.24 -22.32
CA GLY A 233 10.38 -18.87 -20.93
C GLY A 233 9.77 -17.48 -20.71
N VAL A 234 9.30 -16.82 -21.77
CA VAL A 234 8.63 -15.52 -21.66
C VAL A 234 7.27 -15.63 -20.97
N VAL A 235 6.94 -14.65 -20.13
CA VAL A 235 5.64 -14.54 -19.44
C VAL A 235 4.76 -13.41 -19.99
N GLY A 236 5.31 -12.60 -20.89
CA GLY A 236 4.63 -11.48 -21.51
C GLY A 236 5.33 -11.03 -22.78
N VAL A 237 4.76 -10.01 -23.42
CA VAL A 237 5.27 -9.42 -24.65
C VAL A 237 5.23 -7.91 -24.52
N ASN A 238 6.29 -7.27 -24.98
CA ASN A 238 6.42 -5.84 -25.12
C ASN A 238 6.77 -5.48 -26.57
N ASN A 239 6.35 -4.31 -27.06
CA ASN A 239 6.62 -3.90 -28.44
C ASN A 239 7.94 -3.12 -28.59
N HIS A 240 8.81 -3.62 -29.46
CA HIS A 240 9.91 -2.84 -30.02
C HIS A 240 9.40 -2.02 -31.21
N MET A 241 9.53 -0.70 -31.14
CA MET A 241 8.90 0.24 -32.09
C MET A 241 7.38 0.02 -32.15
N GLY A 242 6.81 -0.24 -33.35
CA GLY A 242 5.41 -0.59 -33.50
C GLY A 242 4.42 0.57 -33.62
N SER A 243 4.88 1.82 -33.75
CA SER A 243 4.00 2.99 -33.78
C SER A 243 2.91 2.96 -34.87
N LYS A 244 3.07 2.13 -35.92
CA LYS A 244 2.02 1.90 -36.93
C LYS A 244 1.21 0.65 -36.64
N PHE A 245 1.86 -0.44 -36.26
CA PHE A 245 1.17 -1.70 -35.96
C PHE A 245 0.23 -1.56 -34.76
N THR A 246 0.66 -0.89 -33.68
CA THR A 246 -0.13 -0.75 -32.46
C THR A 246 -1.37 0.14 -32.63
N GLU A 247 -1.41 0.97 -33.66
CA GLU A 247 -2.59 1.78 -34.01
C GLU A 247 -3.63 1.00 -34.81
N ASP A 248 -3.26 -0.12 -35.42
CA ASP A 248 -4.17 -0.95 -36.21
C ASP A 248 -4.98 -1.87 -35.29
N GLU A 249 -6.24 -1.50 -35.06
CA GLU A 249 -7.18 -2.24 -34.21
C GLU A 249 -7.32 -3.71 -34.64
N LYS A 250 -7.39 -3.99 -35.95
CA LYS A 250 -7.59 -5.36 -36.45
C LYS A 250 -6.35 -6.20 -36.17
N LYS A 251 -5.16 -5.67 -36.43
CA LYS A 251 -3.91 -6.42 -36.20
C LYS A 251 -3.60 -6.58 -34.71
N MET A 252 -3.87 -5.56 -33.89
CA MET A 252 -3.76 -5.69 -32.44
C MET A 252 -4.74 -6.72 -31.87
N TYR A 253 -5.97 -6.80 -32.39
CA TYR A 253 -6.93 -7.84 -31.98
C TYR A 253 -6.40 -9.26 -32.25
N ILE A 254 -5.82 -9.50 -33.43
CA ILE A 254 -5.24 -10.80 -33.76
C ILE A 254 -4.06 -11.13 -32.83
N LEU A 255 -3.13 -10.19 -32.65
CA LEU A 255 -1.95 -10.40 -31.81
C LEU A 255 -2.33 -10.63 -30.34
N LEU A 256 -3.17 -9.78 -29.75
CA LEU A 256 -3.53 -9.86 -28.34
C LEU A 256 -4.38 -11.09 -28.03
N ASN A 257 -5.24 -11.55 -28.95
CA ASN A 257 -5.94 -12.82 -28.76
C ASN A 257 -4.99 -14.01 -28.75
N GLU A 258 -3.99 -14.03 -29.63
CA GLU A 258 -3.02 -15.12 -29.64
C GLU A 258 -2.14 -15.09 -28.37
N MET A 259 -1.79 -13.90 -27.89
CA MET A 259 -1.12 -13.73 -26.59
C MET A 259 -1.99 -14.25 -25.43
N LYS A 260 -3.28 -13.90 -25.40
CA LYS A 260 -4.23 -14.37 -24.37
C LYS A 260 -4.35 -15.88 -24.39
N ARG A 261 -4.46 -16.52 -25.57
CA ARG A 261 -4.49 -17.99 -25.72
C ARG A 261 -3.27 -18.68 -25.12
N LYS A 262 -2.12 -18.00 -25.09
CA LYS A 262 -0.86 -18.52 -24.52
C LYS A 262 -0.59 -18.03 -23.10
N ASN A 263 -1.56 -17.38 -22.45
CA ASN A 263 -1.44 -16.81 -21.10
C ASN A 263 -0.29 -15.78 -20.97
N LEU A 264 -0.06 -14.97 -22.00
CA LEU A 264 0.94 -13.90 -22.01
C LEU A 264 0.28 -12.55 -21.77
N TYR A 265 0.87 -11.72 -20.91
CA TYR A 265 0.45 -10.33 -20.77
C TYR A 265 1.05 -9.43 -21.87
N PHE A 266 0.38 -8.33 -22.17
CA PHE A 266 0.91 -7.28 -23.05
C PHE A 266 1.36 -6.08 -22.23
N PHE A 267 2.62 -5.69 -22.38
CA PHE A 267 3.18 -4.45 -21.86
C PHE A 267 3.35 -3.49 -23.04
N ASP A 268 2.56 -2.43 -23.12
CA ASP A 268 2.65 -1.47 -24.21
C ASP A 268 3.76 -0.43 -23.94
N SER A 269 4.79 -0.37 -24.78
CA SER A 269 5.85 0.66 -24.70
C SER A 269 5.34 2.07 -25.02
N TYR A 270 4.08 2.21 -25.44
CA TYR A 270 3.43 3.48 -25.74
C TYR A 270 4.16 4.30 -26.80
N THR A 271 4.74 3.62 -27.80
CA THR A 271 5.45 4.23 -28.94
C THR A 271 4.53 5.07 -29.84
N SER A 272 3.21 4.99 -29.61
CA SER A 272 2.23 5.95 -30.10
C SER A 272 1.12 6.22 -29.07
N LYS A 273 0.71 7.48 -28.97
CA LYS A 273 -0.49 7.91 -28.22
C LYS A 273 -1.81 7.35 -28.76
N LYS A 274 -1.80 6.79 -29.97
CA LYS A 274 -2.98 6.20 -30.63
C LYS A 274 -2.98 4.67 -30.55
N THR A 275 -2.08 4.07 -29.78
CA THR A 275 -2.05 2.62 -29.57
C THR A 275 -3.43 2.11 -29.16
N LYS A 276 -3.80 0.95 -29.71
CA LYS A 276 -5.02 0.22 -29.41
C LYS A 276 -4.82 -0.86 -28.36
N GLY A 277 -3.60 -1.01 -27.82
CA GLY A 277 -3.24 -2.04 -26.85
C GLY A 277 -4.22 -2.17 -25.69
N GLU A 278 -4.39 -1.10 -24.90
CA GLU A 278 -5.29 -1.12 -23.74
C GLU A 278 -6.76 -1.32 -24.13
N GLU A 279 -7.22 -0.62 -25.16
CA GLU A 279 -8.62 -0.68 -25.64
C GLU A 279 -8.99 -2.12 -26.02
N ILE A 280 -8.14 -2.79 -26.79
CA ILE A 280 -8.37 -4.16 -27.25
C ILE A 280 -8.19 -5.16 -26.12
N ALA A 281 -7.17 -5.02 -25.27
CA ALA A 281 -6.97 -5.89 -24.11
C ALA A 281 -8.20 -5.90 -23.18
N LYS A 282 -8.88 -4.76 -22.99
CA LYS A 282 -10.13 -4.69 -22.23
C LYS A 282 -11.31 -5.36 -22.94
N LYS A 283 -11.38 -5.31 -24.28
CA LYS A 283 -12.47 -5.96 -25.06
C LYS A 283 -12.38 -7.48 -25.04
N ILE A 284 -11.17 -8.03 -25.01
CA ILE A 284 -10.96 -9.48 -25.09
C ILE A 284 -10.89 -10.16 -23.72
N ASN A 285 -10.80 -9.40 -22.62
CA ASN A 285 -10.73 -9.91 -21.25
C ASN A 285 -12.09 -10.30 -20.71
#